data_AF-A0A7M5UGY2-F1
#
_entry.id   AF-A0A7M5UGY2-F1
#
_cell.length_a   1.000
_cell.length_b   1.000
_cell.length_c   1.000
_cell.angle_alpha   90.00
_cell.angle_beta   90.00
_cell.angle_gamma   90.00
#
_symmetry.space_group_name_H-M   'P 1'
#
loop_
_entity.id
_entity.type
_entity.pdbx_description
1 polymer ?
#
loop_
_entity_poly.entity_id
_entity_poly.type
_entity_poly.pdbx_seq_one_letter_code
_entity_poly.pdbx_strand_id
1 'polypeptide(L)'
;MAENKGGYDVEFLHEQFDDMKCSICLLILREPMQADECGHRFCKSCVVNIEKSGQKKYICPQDRTKMSLFRDKGREREILNRPVKCIHHKEGCCWANALRELENHKKVCDFEEIVCPFNDCGDRFQRRFLAKHNKEDCLYRTMLCPFCDEEYSFHLEQEHIVECVYLPICCDYCQAQEIPRYKMETHLIQKCAKAPTECGFAHLGCEKRMLMYDIGKHNQNFSVQHMNLALQKIHEQQSEIRKMADDLQNQKAEIMRLNESLLTECWKTNVTKSDRHLWKIMGFSNEVKKVHEWKRDNIQTISFYTFQGYHIKVDLYPNYRSGKHLAIFAYTVVGEFDEDLKWPMDKTTLKFTVLIKDRRSWATVYRITTDKNHYKIAAFQKPPHIAPCFGTTQFIKHRSLSEFLYNDSLTIK
;
A
#
# COMPACT_ATOMS: atom_id res chain seq x y z
N MET A 1 35.32 -15.24 -21.73
CA MET A 1 36.64 -15.79 -21.35
C MET A 1 37.25 -16.41 -22.58
N ALA A 2 38.27 -15.76 -23.17
CA ALA A 2 38.97 -16.34 -24.32
C ALA A 2 39.65 -17.64 -23.88
N GLU A 3 39.35 -18.75 -24.55
CA GLU A 3 40.04 -20.02 -24.32
C GLU A 3 41.54 -19.81 -24.60
N ASN A 4 42.41 -20.08 -23.62
CA ASN A 4 43.86 -20.04 -23.79
C ASN A 4 44.31 -21.11 -24.79
N LYS A 5 44.32 -20.76 -26.09
CA LYS A 5 44.74 -21.63 -27.20
C LYS A 5 46.23 -21.45 -27.46
N GLY A 6 46.94 -22.56 -27.72
CA GLY A 6 48.38 -22.54 -27.98
C GLY A 6 49.26 -22.47 -26.72
N GLY A 7 50.52 -22.05 -26.91
CA GLY A 7 51.54 -21.93 -25.87
C GLY A 7 51.43 -20.66 -25.03
N TYR A 8 52.48 -20.35 -24.29
CA TYR A 8 52.64 -19.07 -23.59
C TYR A 8 53.26 -18.03 -24.53
N ASP A 9 52.53 -16.94 -24.74
CA ASP A 9 52.97 -15.76 -25.48
C ASP A 9 53.30 -14.64 -24.48
N VAL A 10 54.47 -14.74 -23.85
CA VAL A 10 54.96 -13.81 -22.81
C VAL A 10 56.48 -13.66 -22.93
N GLU A 11 57.01 -12.52 -22.48
CA GLU A 11 58.45 -12.26 -22.48
C GLU A 11 59.13 -12.91 -21.27
N PHE A 12 59.94 -13.93 -21.52
CA PHE A 12 60.77 -14.59 -20.49
C PHE A 12 62.10 -13.84 -20.31
N LEU A 13 62.69 -13.88 -19.10
CA LEU A 13 63.95 -13.16 -18.80
C LEU A 13 65.21 -13.75 -19.48
N HIS A 14 65.16 -15.01 -19.93
CA HIS A 14 66.30 -15.70 -20.53
C HIS A 14 65.85 -16.33 -21.86
N GLU A 15 66.67 -16.33 -22.91
CA GLU A 15 66.20 -16.66 -24.27
C GLU A 15 66.46 -18.11 -24.74
N GLN A 16 67.02 -18.98 -23.90
CA GLN A 16 67.38 -20.35 -24.29
C GLN A 16 66.27 -21.34 -23.94
N PHE A 17 65.29 -21.50 -24.84
CA PHE A 17 64.15 -22.41 -24.65
C PHE A 17 63.78 -23.22 -25.89
N ASP A 18 64.73 -23.48 -26.79
CA ASP A 18 64.43 -24.23 -28.01
C ASP A 18 63.87 -25.63 -27.73
N ASP A 19 64.20 -26.23 -26.59
CA ASP A 19 63.68 -27.52 -26.13
C ASP A 19 62.30 -27.44 -25.42
N MET A 20 61.79 -26.23 -25.16
CA MET A 20 60.51 -25.97 -24.49
C MET A 20 59.45 -25.38 -25.43
N LYS A 21 59.73 -25.29 -26.73
CA LYS A 21 58.78 -24.83 -27.74
C LYS A 21 57.87 -25.96 -28.19
N CYS A 22 56.61 -25.62 -28.43
CA CYS A 22 55.63 -26.50 -29.04
C CYS A 22 55.89 -26.63 -30.53
N SER A 23 55.98 -27.84 -31.07
CA SER A 23 56.23 -28.05 -32.50
C SER A 23 55.07 -27.60 -33.42
N ILE A 24 53.89 -27.29 -32.85
CA ILE A 24 52.71 -26.83 -33.62
C ILE A 24 52.58 -25.32 -33.61
N CYS A 25 52.54 -24.69 -32.43
CA CYS A 25 52.34 -23.24 -32.31
C CYS A 25 53.64 -22.46 -32.18
N LEU A 26 54.79 -23.13 -32.06
CA LEU A 26 56.14 -22.56 -31.93
C LEU A 26 56.37 -21.68 -30.69
N LEU A 27 55.36 -21.53 -29.84
CA LEU A 27 55.43 -20.87 -28.53
C LEU A 27 55.84 -21.83 -27.42
N ILE A 28 56.21 -21.30 -26.25
CA ILE A 28 56.56 -22.10 -25.07
C ILE A 28 55.37 -22.98 -24.64
N LEU A 29 55.63 -24.25 -24.35
CA LEU A 29 54.59 -25.25 -24.12
C LEU A 29 53.66 -24.86 -22.95
N ARG A 30 52.35 -24.90 -23.19
CA ARG A 30 51.29 -24.75 -22.17
C ARG A 30 50.58 -26.09 -22.00
N GLU A 31 50.46 -26.55 -20.75
CA GLU A 31 50.00 -27.91 -20.42
C GLU A 31 50.68 -28.95 -21.35
N PRO A 32 52.01 -29.13 -21.29
CA PRO A 32 52.77 -29.95 -22.24
C PRO A 32 52.29 -31.41 -22.27
N MET A 33 52.08 -31.92 -23.49
CA MET A 33 51.82 -33.31 -23.81
C MET A 33 53.04 -33.86 -24.57
N GLN A 34 53.57 -35.01 -24.14
CA GLN A 34 54.70 -35.68 -24.80
C GLN A 34 54.22 -36.95 -25.50
N ALA A 35 54.72 -37.17 -26.72
CA ALA A 35 54.57 -38.41 -27.46
C ALA A 35 55.51 -39.49 -26.90
N ASP A 36 54.98 -40.68 -26.65
CA ASP A 36 55.73 -41.82 -26.09
C ASP A 36 56.84 -42.36 -27.01
N GLU A 37 56.54 -42.62 -28.28
CA GLU A 37 57.47 -43.27 -29.20
C GLU A 37 58.57 -42.32 -29.71
N CYS A 38 58.24 -41.07 -30.04
CA CYS A 38 59.17 -40.11 -30.65
C CYS A 38 59.65 -38.97 -29.73
N GLY A 39 59.07 -38.83 -28.54
CA GLY A 39 59.50 -37.83 -27.55
C GLY A 39 59.15 -36.37 -27.87
N HIS A 40 58.49 -36.08 -29.00
CA HIS A 40 58.05 -34.73 -29.36
C HIS A 40 57.00 -34.18 -28.38
N ARG A 41 57.05 -32.86 -28.13
CA ARG A 41 56.20 -32.16 -27.16
C ARG A 41 55.28 -31.14 -27.82
N PHE A 42 54.06 -31.07 -27.31
CA PHE A 42 53.02 -30.20 -27.83
C PHE A 42 52.20 -29.55 -26.70
N CYS A 43 51.59 -28.40 -26.94
CA CYS A 43 50.57 -27.89 -26.03
C CYS A 43 49.33 -28.78 -26.11
N LYS A 44 48.68 -29.06 -24.98
CA LYS A 44 47.42 -29.82 -24.93
C LYS A 44 46.35 -29.28 -25.89
N SER A 45 46.16 -27.95 -25.94
CA SER A 45 45.19 -27.33 -26.86
C SER A 45 45.56 -27.52 -28.34
N CYS A 46 46.86 -27.55 -28.68
CA CYS A 46 47.31 -27.78 -30.06
C CYS A 46 47.00 -29.21 -30.54
N VAL A 47 47.27 -30.23 -29.71
CA VAL A 47 46.98 -31.63 -30.08
C VAL A 47 45.48 -31.91 -30.12
N VAL A 48 44.70 -31.37 -29.17
CA VAL A 48 43.24 -31.51 -29.16
C VAL A 48 42.60 -30.86 -30.40
N ASN A 49 43.14 -29.75 -30.88
CA ASN A 49 42.64 -29.12 -32.11
C ASN A 49 42.92 -29.97 -33.35
N ILE A 50 44.08 -30.64 -33.41
CA ILE A 50 44.40 -31.57 -34.51
C ILE A 50 43.46 -32.78 -34.50
N GLU A 51 43.13 -33.32 -33.31
CA GLU A 51 42.14 -34.40 -33.18
C GLU A 51 40.76 -33.99 -33.72
N LYS A 52 40.34 -32.74 -33.49
CA LYS A 52 39.06 -32.20 -33.97
C LYS A 52 39.03 -31.93 -35.48
N SER A 53 40.18 -31.67 -36.11
CA SER A 53 40.30 -31.39 -37.55
C SER A 53 40.35 -32.65 -38.43
N GLY A 54 40.14 -33.85 -37.89
CA GLY A 54 40.03 -35.09 -38.65
C GLY A 54 41.36 -35.74 -39.08
N GLN A 55 42.51 -35.25 -38.58
CA GLN A 55 43.79 -35.94 -38.76
C GLN A 55 43.89 -37.15 -37.82
N LYS A 56 44.51 -38.24 -38.29
CA LYS A 56 44.59 -39.54 -37.57
C LYS A 56 45.13 -39.35 -36.14
N LYS A 57 44.28 -39.69 -35.16
CA LYS A 57 44.43 -39.53 -33.70
C LYS A 57 45.75 -40.02 -33.06
N TYR A 58 46.61 -40.69 -33.81
CA TYR A 58 47.80 -41.38 -33.30
C TYR A 58 49.03 -41.11 -34.15
N ILE A 59 49.11 -40.00 -34.89
CA ILE A 59 50.26 -39.71 -35.75
C ILE A 59 50.91 -38.38 -35.33
N CYS A 60 52.22 -38.41 -35.15
CA CYS A 60 53.05 -37.24 -34.92
C CYS A 60 52.97 -36.20 -36.02
N PRO A 61 52.55 -34.95 -35.71
CA PRO A 61 52.58 -33.86 -36.68
C PRO A 61 54.01 -33.56 -37.18
N GLN A 62 55.03 -33.88 -36.37
CA GLN A 62 56.43 -33.56 -36.68
C GLN A 62 57.11 -34.62 -37.56
N ASP A 63 57.01 -35.91 -37.20
CA ASP A 63 57.77 -37.00 -37.83
C ASP A 63 56.89 -38.14 -38.38
N ARG A 64 55.57 -38.03 -38.25
CA ARG A 64 54.56 -39.00 -38.69
C ARG A 64 54.66 -40.39 -38.04
N THR A 65 55.37 -40.52 -36.93
CA THR A 65 55.41 -41.75 -36.11
C THR A 65 54.07 -41.98 -35.42
N LYS A 66 53.71 -43.24 -35.20
CA LYS A 66 52.56 -43.56 -34.35
C LYS A 66 52.83 -43.06 -32.93
N MET A 67 51.82 -42.56 -32.22
CA MET A 67 52.03 -42.09 -30.84
C MET A 67 50.84 -42.32 -29.94
N SER A 68 51.12 -42.43 -28.64
CA SER A 68 50.23 -42.08 -27.55
C SER A 68 50.75 -40.86 -26.80
N LEU A 69 49.85 -40.07 -26.20
CA LEU A 69 50.18 -38.82 -25.53
C LEU A 69 49.98 -38.93 -24.02
N PHE A 70 50.96 -38.47 -23.26
CA PHE A 70 50.86 -38.32 -21.81
C PHE A 70 51.24 -36.90 -21.36
N ARG A 71 50.74 -36.47 -20.20
CA ARG A 71 51.07 -35.16 -19.64
C ARG A 71 52.51 -35.15 -19.12
N ASP A 72 53.31 -34.21 -19.60
CA ASP A 72 54.68 -34.01 -19.14
C ASP A 72 54.71 -33.05 -17.94
N LYS A 73 54.33 -33.57 -16.76
CA LYS A 73 54.30 -32.78 -15.52
C LYS A 73 55.68 -32.24 -15.12
N GLY A 74 56.75 -32.91 -15.52
CA GLY A 74 58.12 -32.49 -15.25
C GLY A 74 58.43 -31.21 -16.01
N ARG A 75 58.20 -31.22 -17.33
CA ARG A 75 58.38 -30.04 -18.18
C ARG A 75 57.41 -28.91 -17.83
N GLU A 76 56.18 -29.24 -17.47
CA GLU A 76 55.19 -28.25 -17.01
C GLU A 76 55.70 -27.47 -15.78
N ARG A 77 56.24 -28.17 -14.78
CA ARG A 77 56.81 -27.53 -13.58
C ARG A 77 58.02 -26.67 -13.91
N GLU A 78 58.87 -27.13 -14.82
CA GLU A 78 60.05 -26.36 -15.25
C GLU A 78 59.61 -25.04 -15.89
N ILE A 79 58.70 -25.09 -16.86
CA ILE A 79 58.17 -23.92 -17.58
C ILE A 79 57.50 -22.93 -16.62
N LEU A 80 56.65 -23.42 -15.72
CA LEU A 80 55.91 -22.58 -14.77
C LEU A 80 56.81 -21.85 -13.77
N ASN A 81 57.99 -22.39 -13.47
CA ASN A 81 58.96 -21.76 -12.57
C ASN A 81 59.94 -20.82 -13.29
N ARG A 82 59.92 -20.74 -14.62
CA ARG A 82 60.76 -19.79 -15.35
C ARG A 82 60.27 -18.36 -15.11
N PRO A 83 61.19 -17.41 -14.88
CA PRO A 83 60.82 -16.03 -14.65
C PRO A 83 60.40 -15.34 -15.94
N VAL A 84 59.25 -14.66 -15.87
CA VAL A 84 58.67 -13.85 -16.94
C VAL A 84 58.46 -12.43 -16.47
N LYS A 85 58.47 -11.49 -17.41
CA LYS A 85 58.10 -10.11 -17.16
C LYS A 85 56.60 -9.93 -17.34
N CYS A 86 56.03 -8.94 -16.65
CA CYS A 86 54.67 -8.50 -16.94
C CYS A 86 54.54 -8.07 -18.41
N ILE A 87 53.37 -8.31 -19.02
CA ILE A 87 53.06 -7.85 -20.39
C ILE A 87 53.19 -6.31 -20.51
N HIS A 88 52.95 -5.59 -19.41
CA HIS A 88 53.05 -4.14 -19.30
C HIS A 88 54.45 -3.68 -18.87
N HIS A 89 55.48 -4.52 -18.99
CA HIS A 89 56.85 -4.16 -18.60
C HIS A 89 57.37 -2.94 -19.34
N LYS A 90 57.06 -2.84 -20.63
CA LYS A 90 57.41 -1.68 -21.47
C LYS A 90 56.69 -0.39 -21.05
N GLU A 91 55.56 -0.50 -20.36
CA GLU A 91 54.78 0.63 -19.84
C GLU A 91 55.26 1.10 -18.45
N GLY A 92 56.15 0.33 -17.80
CA GLY A 92 56.74 0.66 -16.51
C GLY A 92 56.49 -0.39 -15.42
N CYS A 93 55.81 -1.50 -15.70
CA CYS A 93 55.64 -2.56 -14.71
C CYS A 93 56.98 -3.28 -14.44
N CYS A 94 57.51 -3.16 -13.22
CA CYS A 94 58.76 -3.81 -12.83
C CYS A 94 58.57 -5.27 -12.36
N TRP A 95 57.35 -5.82 -12.41
CA TRP A 95 57.09 -7.18 -11.96
C TRP A 95 57.76 -8.20 -12.88
N ALA A 96 58.60 -9.04 -12.27
CA ALA A 96 59.15 -10.22 -12.89
C ALA A 96 59.26 -11.36 -11.87
N ASN A 97 58.62 -12.49 -12.15
CA ASN A 97 58.62 -13.66 -11.28
C ASN A 97 58.26 -14.92 -12.08
N ALA A 98 58.19 -16.08 -11.42
CA ALA A 98 57.76 -17.33 -12.01
C ALA A 98 56.43 -17.19 -12.76
N LEU A 99 56.34 -17.78 -13.95
CA LEU A 99 55.16 -17.75 -14.83
C LEU A 99 53.86 -18.15 -14.13
N ARG A 100 53.90 -19.08 -13.18
CA ARG A 100 52.73 -19.47 -12.36
C ARG A 100 52.09 -18.30 -11.60
N GLU A 101 52.86 -17.27 -11.22
CA GLU A 101 52.36 -16.13 -10.45
C GLU A 101 51.84 -14.98 -11.34
N LEU A 102 52.04 -15.06 -12.66
CA LEU A 102 51.64 -14.00 -13.60
C LEU A 102 50.13 -13.72 -13.54
N GLU A 103 49.32 -14.76 -13.41
CA GLU A 103 47.86 -14.63 -13.38
C GLU A 103 47.37 -13.98 -12.08
N ASN A 104 48.09 -14.17 -10.97
CA ASN A 104 47.83 -13.47 -9.71
C ASN A 104 48.27 -12.01 -9.79
N HIS A 105 49.43 -11.75 -10.40
CA HIS A 105 49.92 -10.40 -10.61
C HIS A 105 48.97 -9.55 -11.46
N LYS A 106 48.41 -10.07 -12.56
CA LYS A 106 47.43 -9.34 -13.40
C LYS A 106 46.27 -8.75 -12.59
N LYS A 107 45.82 -9.44 -11.53
CA LYS A 107 44.72 -8.98 -10.65
C LYS A 107 45.06 -7.75 -9.82
N VAL A 108 46.34 -7.46 -9.62
CA VAL A 108 46.85 -6.35 -8.80
C VAL A 108 47.80 -5.42 -9.56
N CYS A 109 48.04 -5.67 -10.85
CA CYS A 109 48.94 -4.88 -11.66
C CYS A 109 48.35 -3.48 -11.88
N ASP A 110 49.14 -2.46 -11.54
CA ASP A 110 48.79 -1.05 -11.68
C ASP A 110 48.60 -0.61 -13.14
N PHE A 111 49.21 -1.33 -14.07
CA PHE A 111 49.15 -1.07 -15.51
C PHE A 111 48.07 -1.89 -16.21
N GLU A 112 47.41 -2.83 -15.52
CA GLU A 112 46.30 -3.58 -16.10
C GLU A 112 45.11 -2.66 -16.36
N GLU A 113 44.52 -2.77 -17.56
CA GLU A 113 43.29 -2.07 -17.91
C GLU A 113 42.12 -2.67 -17.12
N ILE A 114 41.44 -1.82 -16.36
CA ILE A 114 40.23 -2.16 -15.62
C ILE A 114 39.07 -1.30 -16.11
N VAL A 115 37.86 -1.80 -15.92
CA VAL A 115 36.63 -1.02 -16.09
C VAL A 115 36.30 -0.37 -14.75
N CYS A 116 35.79 0.86 -14.79
CA CYS A 116 35.28 1.55 -13.61
C CYS A 116 34.29 0.66 -12.84
N PRO A 117 34.41 0.53 -11.50
CA PRO A 117 33.53 -0.33 -10.70
C PRO A 117 32.09 0.18 -10.58
N PHE A 118 31.82 1.44 -10.95
CA PHE A 118 30.47 1.99 -11.02
C PHE A 118 29.82 1.55 -12.33
N ASN A 119 28.75 0.75 -12.23
CA ASN A 119 28.13 0.04 -13.37
C ASN A 119 27.76 0.94 -14.55
N ASP A 120 27.38 2.19 -14.29
CA ASP A 120 26.90 3.12 -15.32
C ASP A 120 28.02 3.99 -15.94
N CYS A 121 29.24 3.94 -15.39
CA CYS A 121 30.37 4.69 -15.93
C CYS A 121 30.95 4.03 -17.18
N GLY A 122 31.31 2.75 -17.12
CA GLY A 122 31.85 2.00 -18.25
C GLY A 122 33.25 2.39 -18.74
N ASP A 123 33.88 3.41 -18.15
CA ASP A 123 35.22 3.87 -18.53
C ASP A 123 36.30 2.81 -18.31
N ARG A 124 37.31 2.80 -19.20
CA ARG A 124 38.47 1.90 -19.18
C ARG A 124 39.75 2.66 -18.97
N PHE A 125 40.55 2.24 -18.01
CA PHE A 125 41.82 2.88 -17.68
C PHE A 125 42.74 1.92 -16.91
N GLN A 126 44.02 2.27 -16.83
CA GLN A 126 44.99 1.53 -16.02
C GLN A 126 44.66 1.68 -14.53
N ARG A 127 44.72 0.57 -13.79
CA ARG A 127 44.37 0.50 -12.36
C ARG A 127 44.96 1.62 -11.49
N ARG A 128 46.19 2.08 -11.76
CA ARG A 128 46.84 3.20 -11.06
C ARG A 128 46.04 4.51 -11.06
N PHE A 129 45.17 4.73 -12.05
CA PHE A 129 44.34 5.92 -12.17
C PHE A 129 42.97 5.79 -11.48
N LEU A 130 42.62 4.62 -10.94
CA LEU A 130 41.32 4.37 -10.30
C LEU A 130 41.02 5.35 -9.16
N ALA A 131 42.00 5.59 -8.29
CA ALA A 131 41.82 6.49 -7.14
C ALA A 131 41.54 7.93 -7.59
N LYS A 132 42.24 8.39 -8.63
CA LYS A 132 42.03 9.73 -9.19
C LYS A 132 40.67 9.81 -9.88
N HIS A 133 40.36 8.85 -10.75
CA HIS A 133 39.08 8.78 -11.45
C HIS A 133 37.90 8.80 -10.48
N ASN A 134 37.90 7.95 -9.45
CA ASN A 134 36.81 7.90 -8.47
C ASN A 134 36.61 9.21 -7.71
N LYS A 135 37.67 9.98 -7.50
CA LYS A 135 37.64 11.23 -6.73
C LYS A 135 37.26 12.44 -7.56
N GLU A 136 37.77 12.54 -8.78
CA GLU A 136 37.74 13.77 -9.59
C GLU A 136 36.88 13.60 -10.86
N ASP A 137 37.02 12.49 -11.57
CA ASP A 137 36.53 12.36 -12.95
C ASP A 137 35.19 11.61 -13.05
N CYS A 138 34.97 10.60 -12.20
CA CYS A 138 33.81 9.72 -12.30
C CYS A 138 32.53 10.49 -12.01
N LEU A 139 31.65 10.63 -13.00
CA LEU A 139 30.34 11.24 -12.83
C LEU A 139 29.39 10.37 -11.99
N TYR A 140 29.67 9.08 -11.84
CA TYR A 140 28.85 8.14 -11.08
C TYR A 140 29.38 7.86 -9.67
N ARG A 141 30.36 8.66 -9.21
CA ARG A 141 30.89 8.56 -7.84
C ARG A 141 29.80 8.93 -6.83
N THR A 142 29.82 8.24 -5.69
CA THR A 142 28.97 8.57 -4.55
C THR A 142 29.43 9.85 -3.88
N MET A 143 28.50 10.78 -3.69
CA MET A 143 28.65 12.04 -2.98
C MET A 143 27.76 12.01 -1.74
N LEU A 144 28.21 12.67 -0.66
CA LEU A 144 27.42 12.88 0.55
C LEU A 144 26.97 14.33 0.61
N CYS A 145 25.68 14.58 0.78
CA CYS A 145 25.17 15.95 0.91
C CYS A 145 25.53 16.54 2.29
N PRO A 146 26.23 17.68 2.38
CA PRO A 146 26.61 18.29 3.67
C PRO A 146 25.44 18.91 4.44
N PHE A 147 24.22 18.94 3.87
CA PHE A 147 23.05 19.56 4.48
C PHE A 147 21.98 18.54 4.92
N CYS A 148 21.88 17.39 4.25
CA CYS A 148 20.89 16.37 4.57
C CYS A 148 21.49 14.98 4.85
N ASP A 149 22.81 14.83 4.75
CA ASP A 149 23.55 13.58 5.00
C ASP A 149 23.13 12.39 4.11
N GLU A 150 22.39 12.65 3.02
CA GLU A 150 22.00 11.62 2.04
C GLU A 150 23.10 11.40 1.00
N GLU A 151 23.27 10.13 0.61
CA GLU A 151 24.17 9.72 -0.46
C GLU A 151 23.49 9.85 -1.84
N TYR A 152 24.20 10.40 -2.82
CA TYR A 152 23.72 10.52 -4.20
C TYR A 152 24.86 10.33 -5.20
N SER A 153 24.53 9.97 -6.45
CA SER A 153 25.50 9.93 -7.55
C SER A 153 25.80 11.35 -8.04
N PHE A 154 27.07 11.71 -8.27
CA PHE A 154 27.45 13.05 -8.73
C PHE A 154 26.71 13.50 -10.01
N HIS A 155 26.37 12.57 -10.91
CA HIS A 155 25.57 12.84 -12.11
C HIS A 155 24.19 13.42 -11.79
N LEU A 156 23.63 13.09 -10.62
CA LEU A 156 22.33 13.57 -10.12
C LEU A 156 22.47 14.79 -9.20
N GLU A 157 23.64 15.43 -9.13
CA GLU A 157 23.89 16.56 -8.22
C GLU A 157 22.87 17.69 -8.41
N GLN A 158 22.54 18.04 -9.66
CA GLN A 158 21.59 19.12 -9.94
C GLN A 158 20.17 18.77 -9.51
N GLU A 159 19.74 17.52 -9.72
CA GLU A 159 18.42 17.03 -9.26
C GLU A 159 18.36 17.07 -7.73
N HIS A 160 19.40 16.56 -7.06
CA HIS A 160 19.51 16.61 -5.61
C HIS A 160 19.48 18.04 -5.07
N ILE A 161 20.22 18.99 -5.67
CA ILE A 161 20.27 20.40 -5.23
C ILE A 161 18.86 21.04 -5.26
N VAL A 162 18.08 20.76 -6.30
CA VAL A 162 16.73 21.31 -6.45
C VAL A 162 15.77 20.73 -5.40
N GLU A 163 15.91 19.44 -5.07
CA GLU A 163 15.03 18.74 -4.14
C GLU A 163 15.45 18.84 -2.67
N CYS A 164 16.73 19.07 -2.38
CA CYS A 164 17.26 19.09 -1.03
C CYS A 164 16.60 20.21 -0.20
N VAL A 165 15.76 19.80 0.75
CA VAL A 165 14.99 20.72 1.61
C VAL A 165 15.86 21.41 2.66
N TYR A 166 17.02 20.84 2.98
CA TYR A 166 17.97 21.38 3.95
C TYR A 166 18.99 22.33 3.33
N LEU A 167 19.09 22.35 2.00
CA LEU A 167 19.98 23.25 1.28
C LEU A 167 19.63 24.71 1.62
N PRO A 168 20.60 25.51 2.11
CA PRO A 168 20.40 26.93 2.33
C PRO A 168 20.28 27.66 1.00
N ILE A 169 19.20 28.42 0.84
CA ILE A 169 18.89 29.23 -0.35
C ILE A 169 18.73 30.71 0.04
N CYS A 170 18.80 31.58 -0.95
CA CYS A 170 18.55 33.01 -0.75
C CYS A 170 17.06 33.33 -0.88
N CYS A 171 16.59 34.32 -0.13
CA CYS A 171 15.23 34.85 -0.30
C CYS A 171 15.21 35.89 -1.44
N ASP A 172 14.40 35.68 -2.47
CA ASP A 172 14.29 36.59 -3.62
C ASP A 172 13.85 38.02 -3.24
N TYR A 173 13.09 38.16 -2.15
CA TYR A 173 12.50 39.44 -1.74
C TYR A 173 13.44 40.26 -0.87
N CYS A 174 14.00 39.64 0.18
CA CYS A 174 14.84 40.35 1.16
C CYS A 174 16.34 40.13 0.97
N GLN A 175 16.73 39.22 0.07
CA GLN A 175 18.12 38.84 -0.21
C GLN A 175 18.84 38.27 1.03
N ALA A 176 18.08 37.87 2.06
CA ALA A 176 18.64 37.14 3.19
C ALA A 176 19.19 35.80 2.70
N GLN A 177 20.41 35.51 3.12
CA GLN A 177 21.14 34.29 2.78
C GLN A 177 20.93 33.22 3.85
N GLU A 178 21.38 32.01 3.56
CA GLU A 178 21.44 30.89 4.51
C GLU A 178 20.07 30.45 5.08
N ILE A 179 18.99 30.57 4.31
CA ILE A 179 17.66 30.10 4.73
C ILE A 179 17.48 28.67 4.21
N PRO A 180 17.39 27.64 5.06
CA PRO A 180 17.08 26.29 4.60
C PRO A 180 15.76 26.28 3.82
N ARG A 181 15.72 25.60 2.68
CA ARG A 181 14.55 25.59 1.78
C ARG A 181 13.24 25.28 2.52
N TYR A 182 13.22 24.31 3.45
CA TYR A 182 12.03 23.98 4.25
C TYR A 182 11.52 25.13 5.15
N LYS A 183 12.38 26.09 5.50
CA LYS A 183 12.00 27.28 6.31
C LYS A 183 11.56 28.46 5.46
N MET A 184 11.70 28.41 4.14
CA MET A 184 11.43 29.57 3.27
C MET A 184 9.99 30.06 3.41
N GLU A 185 9.00 29.17 3.44
CA GLU A 185 7.59 29.55 3.64
C GLU A 185 7.37 30.31 4.94
N THR A 186 7.88 29.78 6.06
CA THR A 186 7.78 30.45 7.37
C THR A 186 8.53 31.78 7.39
N HIS A 187 9.67 31.88 6.71
CA HIS A 187 10.40 33.14 6.54
C HIS A 187 9.54 34.16 5.79
N LEU A 188 8.95 33.79 4.64
CA LEU A 188 8.12 34.68 3.83
C LEU A 188 6.89 35.21 4.61
N ILE A 189 6.26 34.35 5.41
CA ILE A 189 5.04 34.71 6.18
C ILE A 189 5.37 35.52 7.44
N GLN A 190 6.41 35.14 8.20
CA GLN A 190 6.60 35.64 9.57
C GLN A 190 7.78 36.60 9.73
N LYS A 191 8.75 36.60 8.82
CA LYS A 191 10.04 37.31 9.01
C LYS A 191 10.42 38.22 7.85
N CYS A 192 9.94 37.95 6.63
CA CYS A 192 10.35 38.67 5.44
C CYS A 192 9.61 40.00 5.31
N ALA A 193 10.29 41.12 5.58
CA ALA A 193 9.69 42.45 5.47
C ALA A 193 9.31 42.87 4.03
N LYS A 194 9.87 42.20 3.01
CA LYS A 194 9.70 42.54 1.59
C LYS A 194 8.85 41.53 0.80
N ALA A 195 8.42 40.44 1.42
CA ALA A 195 7.56 39.46 0.75
C ALA A 195 6.10 39.95 0.72
N PRO A 196 5.41 39.87 -0.43
CA PRO A 196 3.98 40.13 -0.49
C PRO A 196 3.21 38.97 0.15
N THR A 197 2.39 39.29 1.15
CA THR A 197 1.48 38.38 1.85
C THR A 197 0.07 38.55 1.30
N GLU A 198 -0.66 37.43 1.17
CA GLU A 198 -2.07 37.45 0.78
C GLU A 198 -2.96 37.89 1.94
N CYS A 199 -4.08 38.54 1.64
CA CYS A 199 -5.09 38.84 2.65
C CYS A 199 -5.64 37.55 3.30
N GLY A 200 -5.89 37.55 4.61
CA GLY A 200 -6.49 36.40 5.31
C GLY A 200 -7.87 36.00 4.77
N PHE A 201 -8.56 36.90 4.07
CA PHE A 201 -9.84 36.66 3.39
C PHE A 201 -9.67 36.17 1.94
N ALA A 202 -8.46 35.82 1.49
CA ALA A 202 -8.20 35.33 0.13
C ALA A 202 -9.02 34.07 -0.20
N HIS A 203 -9.12 33.14 0.76
CA HIS A 203 -9.95 31.93 0.63
C HIS A 203 -11.47 32.21 0.52
N LEU A 204 -11.90 33.43 0.88
CA LEU A 204 -13.28 33.89 0.73
C LEU A 204 -13.45 34.80 -0.50
N GLY A 205 -12.39 35.05 -1.28
CA GLY A 205 -12.43 35.82 -2.52
C GLY A 205 -11.74 37.20 -2.49
N CYS A 206 -10.94 37.52 -1.46
CA CYS A 206 -10.14 38.76 -1.48
C CYS A 206 -8.83 38.59 -2.25
N GLU A 207 -8.71 39.18 -3.45
CA GLU A 207 -7.55 39.03 -4.33
C GLU A 207 -6.36 39.94 -3.99
N LYS A 208 -6.38 40.63 -2.85
CA LYS A 208 -5.33 41.60 -2.49
C LYS A 208 -4.09 40.92 -1.93
N ARG A 209 -2.95 41.23 -2.55
CA ARG A 209 -1.59 40.92 -2.07
C ARG A 209 -0.88 42.20 -1.69
N MET A 210 -0.18 42.22 -0.55
CA MET A 210 0.50 43.40 -0.03
C MET A 210 1.61 43.02 0.94
N LEU A 211 2.46 43.97 1.32
CA LEU A 211 3.50 43.74 2.32
C LEU A 211 2.89 43.58 3.72
N MET A 212 3.56 42.80 4.57
CA MET A 212 3.06 42.46 5.92
C MET A 212 2.64 43.68 6.75
N TYR A 213 3.39 44.79 6.64
CA TYR A 213 3.08 46.02 7.39
C TYR A 213 1.83 46.77 6.88
N ASP A 214 1.39 46.53 5.64
CA ASP A 214 0.21 47.16 5.05
C ASP A 214 -1.10 46.39 5.33
N ILE A 215 -1.01 45.13 5.77
CA ILE A 215 -2.17 44.28 6.09
C ILE A 215 -3.11 44.95 7.09
N GLY A 216 -2.56 45.60 8.13
CA GLY A 216 -3.37 46.29 9.14
C GLY A 216 -4.25 47.39 8.52
N LYS A 217 -3.67 48.21 7.64
CA LYS A 217 -4.40 49.29 6.94
C LYS A 217 -5.43 48.73 5.96
N HIS A 218 -5.07 47.69 5.21
CA HIS A 218 -6.01 47.01 4.32
C HIS A 218 -7.20 46.42 5.08
N ASN A 219 -6.95 45.68 6.17
CA ASN A 219 -8.02 45.07 6.97
C ASN A 219 -8.97 46.13 7.55
N GLN A 220 -8.46 47.30 7.92
CA GLN A 220 -9.30 48.42 8.37
C GLN A 220 -10.15 48.98 7.21
N ASN A 221 -9.52 49.28 6.08
CA ASN A 221 -10.18 49.91 4.92
C ASN A 221 -11.20 48.99 4.22
N PHE A 222 -11.00 47.67 4.28
CA PHE A 222 -11.81 46.68 3.56
C PHE A 222 -12.58 45.74 4.51
N SER A 223 -12.69 46.08 5.79
CA SER A 223 -13.41 45.30 6.81
C SER A 223 -14.86 44.95 6.40
N VAL A 224 -15.60 45.90 5.85
CA VAL A 224 -16.98 45.68 5.37
C VAL A 224 -17.03 44.71 4.18
N GLN A 225 -16.10 44.82 3.24
CA GLN A 225 -16.00 43.89 2.12
C GLN A 225 -15.69 42.47 2.62
N HIS A 226 -14.74 42.33 3.55
CA HIS A 226 -14.39 41.05 4.16
C HIS A 226 -15.57 40.41 4.91
N MET A 227 -16.35 41.20 5.65
CA MET A 227 -17.57 40.72 6.31
C MET A 227 -18.62 40.27 5.30
N ASN A 228 -18.80 40.99 4.18
CA ASN A 228 -19.74 40.59 3.14
C ASN A 228 -19.33 39.27 2.46
N LEU A 229 -18.05 39.06 2.18
CA LEU A 229 -17.54 37.80 1.63
C LEU A 229 -17.82 36.63 2.61
N ALA A 230 -17.56 36.84 3.91
CA ALA A 230 -17.85 35.84 4.93
C ALA A 230 -19.37 35.52 5.02
N LEU A 231 -20.22 36.55 5.02
CA LEU A 231 -21.68 36.39 5.06
C LEU A 231 -22.21 35.66 3.82
N GLN A 232 -21.69 35.99 2.63
CA GLN A 232 -22.05 35.28 1.40
C GLN A 232 -21.71 33.80 1.52
N LYS A 233 -20.49 33.47 1.98
CA LYS A 233 -20.07 32.07 2.15
C LYS A 233 -20.92 31.32 3.18
N ILE A 234 -21.29 31.98 4.28
CA ILE A 234 -22.20 31.41 5.29
C ILE A 234 -23.58 31.13 4.67
N HIS A 235 -24.12 32.05 3.88
CA HIS A 235 -25.42 31.85 3.24
C HIS A 235 -25.41 30.71 2.22
N GLU A 236 -24.35 30.62 1.41
CA GLU A 236 -24.10 29.50 0.50
C GLU A 236 -24.05 28.16 1.28
N GLN A 237 -23.25 28.10 2.35
CA GLN A 237 -23.15 26.89 3.18
C GLN A 237 -24.49 26.50 3.81
N GLN A 238 -25.26 27.46 4.32
CA GLN A 238 -26.60 27.19 4.86
C GLN A 238 -27.56 26.65 3.80
N SER A 239 -27.48 27.15 2.56
CA SER A 239 -28.27 26.63 1.44
C SER A 239 -27.89 25.19 1.11
N GLU A 240 -26.59 24.88 1.05
CA GLU A 240 -26.12 23.51 0.78
C GLU A 240 -26.52 22.54 1.90
N ILE A 241 -26.42 22.94 3.17
CA ILE A 241 -26.87 22.11 4.30
C ILE A 241 -28.37 21.81 4.21
N ARG A 242 -29.19 22.81 3.82
CA ARG A 242 -30.64 22.61 3.63
C ARG A 242 -30.92 21.60 2.51
N LYS A 243 -30.26 21.74 1.35
CA LYS A 243 -30.39 20.78 0.25
C LYS A 243 -29.99 19.37 0.67
N MET A 244 -28.86 19.21 1.36
CA MET A 244 -28.43 17.90 1.87
C MET A 244 -29.42 17.30 2.85
N ALA A 245 -30.06 18.11 3.69
CA ALA A 245 -31.10 17.64 4.61
C ALA A 245 -32.37 17.18 3.86
N ASP A 246 -32.79 17.93 2.85
CA ASP A 246 -33.93 17.57 1.99
C ASP A 246 -33.65 16.27 1.21
N ASP A 247 -32.45 16.14 0.63
CA ASP A 247 -32.02 14.94 -0.07
C ASP A 247 -32.01 13.71 0.85
N LEU A 248 -31.51 13.88 2.09
CA LEU A 248 -31.53 12.81 3.09
C LEU A 248 -32.96 12.39 3.45
N GLN A 249 -33.87 13.36 3.57
CA GLN A 249 -35.29 13.08 3.84
C GLN A 249 -35.96 12.36 2.66
N ASN A 250 -35.65 12.74 1.43
CA ASN A 250 -36.12 12.09 0.21
C ASN A 250 -35.59 10.65 0.10
N GLN A 251 -34.30 10.43 0.34
CA GLN A 251 -33.70 9.09 0.37
C GLN A 251 -34.34 8.21 1.45
N LYS A 252 -34.61 8.76 2.64
CA LYS A 252 -35.31 8.02 3.71
C LYS A 252 -36.72 7.60 3.27
N ALA A 253 -37.45 8.48 2.59
CA ALA A 253 -38.78 8.16 2.07
C ALA A 253 -38.73 7.08 0.97
N GLU A 254 -37.72 7.12 0.10
CA GLU A 254 -37.50 6.10 -0.93
C GLU A 254 -37.19 4.73 -0.31
N ILE A 255 -36.28 4.68 0.68
CA ILE A 255 -35.97 3.44 1.41
C ILE A 255 -37.21 2.85 2.05
N MET A 256 -38.08 3.69 2.64
CA MET A 256 -39.35 3.23 3.22
C MET A 256 -40.27 2.61 2.17
N ARG A 257 -40.40 3.24 0.99
CA ARG A 257 -41.22 2.72 -0.12
C ARG A 257 -40.68 1.40 -0.69
N LEU A 258 -39.37 1.33 -0.95
CA LEU A 258 -38.72 0.10 -1.44
C LEU A 258 -38.87 -1.05 -0.43
N ASN A 259 -38.73 -0.76 0.85
CA ASN A 259 -38.90 -1.74 1.90
C ASN A 259 -40.35 -2.27 1.96
N GLU A 260 -41.36 -1.40 1.83
CA GLU A 260 -42.77 -1.81 1.76
C GLU A 260 -43.05 -2.72 0.56
N SER A 261 -42.54 -2.35 -0.63
CA SER A 261 -42.65 -3.17 -1.84
C SER A 261 -41.99 -4.55 -1.68
N LEU A 262 -40.77 -4.60 -1.12
CA LEU A 262 -40.05 -5.84 -0.87
C LEU A 262 -40.80 -6.74 0.12
N LEU A 263 -41.39 -6.17 1.17
CA LEU A 263 -42.18 -6.91 2.16
C LEU A 263 -43.42 -7.55 1.54
N THR A 264 -44.15 -6.82 0.71
CA THR A 264 -45.28 -7.36 -0.06
C THR A 264 -44.84 -8.56 -0.92
N GLU A 265 -43.76 -8.40 -1.69
CA GLU A 265 -43.30 -9.44 -2.62
C GLU A 265 -42.82 -10.69 -1.88
N CYS A 266 -42.07 -10.51 -0.79
CA CYS A 266 -41.59 -11.59 0.05
C CYS A 266 -42.74 -12.35 0.72
N TRP A 267 -43.84 -11.66 1.07
CA TRP A 267 -45.02 -12.32 1.62
C TRP A 267 -45.78 -13.11 0.55
N LYS A 268 -45.95 -12.55 -0.67
CA LYS A 268 -46.57 -13.23 -1.83
C LYS A 268 -45.84 -14.51 -2.22
N THR A 269 -44.50 -14.48 -2.20
CA THR A 269 -43.62 -15.62 -2.55
C THR A 269 -43.38 -16.60 -1.39
N ASN A 270 -44.10 -16.44 -0.27
CA ASN A 270 -43.96 -17.24 0.97
C ASN A 270 -42.57 -17.19 1.64
N VAL A 271 -41.67 -16.31 1.21
CA VAL A 271 -40.30 -16.18 1.75
C VAL A 271 -40.31 -15.67 3.19
N THR A 272 -41.26 -14.81 3.56
CA THR A 272 -41.37 -14.21 4.91
C THR A 272 -42.50 -14.79 5.77
N LYS A 273 -43.17 -15.87 5.33
CA LYS A 273 -44.24 -16.52 6.13
C LYS A 273 -43.64 -17.28 7.31
N SER A 274 -43.29 -16.55 8.35
CA SER A 274 -42.90 -17.08 9.66
C SER A 274 -43.97 -16.77 10.70
N ASP A 275 -44.15 -17.69 11.64
CA ASP A 275 -44.94 -17.48 12.87
C ASP A 275 -44.22 -16.53 13.86
N ARG A 276 -42.98 -16.11 13.55
CA ARG A 276 -42.09 -15.36 14.45
C ARG A 276 -41.42 -14.22 13.71
N HIS A 277 -41.42 -13.02 14.30
CA HIS A 277 -40.67 -11.87 13.80
C HIS A 277 -39.56 -11.53 14.79
N LEU A 278 -38.30 -11.53 14.36
CA LEU A 278 -37.16 -11.21 15.23
C LEU A 278 -36.76 -9.75 15.08
N TRP A 279 -36.90 -8.98 16.15
CA TRP A 279 -36.46 -7.59 16.22
C TRP A 279 -35.24 -7.46 17.14
N LYS A 280 -34.08 -7.13 16.56
CA LYS A 280 -32.86 -6.86 17.31
C LYS A 280 -32.52 -5.38 17.26
N ILE A 281 -32.60 -4.71 18.40
CA ILE A 281 -32.19 -3.32 18.58
C ILE A 281 -30.73 -3.32 18.98
N MET A 282 -29.83 -2.95 18.06
CA MET A 282 -28.39 -2.85 18.33
C MET A 282 -28.04 -1.47 18.89
N GLY A 283 -27.08 -1.40 19.82
CA GLY A 283 -26.70 -0.13 20.43
C GLY A 283 -27.84 0.49 21.23
N PHE A 284 -28.58 -0.33 21.98
CA PHE A 284 -29.80 0.04 22.69
C PHE A 284 -29.61 1.30 23.56
N SER A 285 -28.50 1.39 24.28
CA SER A 285 -28.19 2.55 25.11
C SER A 285 -28.12 3.85 24.30
N ASN A 286 -27.59 3.81 23.08
CA ASN A 286 -27.54 4.96 22.18
C ASN A 286 -28.92 5.32 21.61
N GLU A 287 -29.73 4.32 21.24
CA GLU A 287 -31.10 4.54 20.77
C GLU A 287 -31.97 5.21 21.86
N VAL A 288 -31.80 4.81 23.12
CA VAL A 288 -32.47 5.48 24.25
C VAL A 288 -32.03 6.94 24.41
N LYS A 289 -30.74 7.24 24.23
CA LYS A 289 -30.24 8.63 24.26
C LYS A 289 -30.82 9.47 23.13
N LYS A 290 -30.85 8.95 21.90
CA LYS A 290 -31.45 9.64 20.75
C LYS A 290 -32.92 9.96 20.97
N VAL A 291 -33.68 9.04 21.56
CA VAL A 291 -35.09 9.29 21.92
C VAL A 291 -35.21 10.53 22.82
N HIS A 292 -34.33 10.66 23.82
CA HIS A 292 -34.33 11.81 24.73
C HIS A 292 -33.83 13.11 24.07
N GLU A 293 -32.68 13.07 23.40
CA GLU A 293 -32.03 14.24 22.80
C GLU A 293 -32.83 14.81 21.61
N TRP A 294 -33.40 13.93 20.78
CA TRP A 294 -34.12 14.32 19.56
C TRP A 294 -35.62 14.48 19.77
N LYS A 295 -36.09 14.48 21.03
CA LYS A 295 -37.51 14.58 21.41
C LYS A 295 -38.41 13.59 20.65
N ARG A 296 -37.93 12.35 20.44
CA ARG A 296 -38.77 11.27 19.93
C ARG A 296 -39.42 10.55 21.10
N ASP A 297 -40.55 9.88 20.86
CA ASP A 297 -41.27 9.17 21.91
C ASP A 297 -40.90 7.68 22.00
N ASN A 298 -40.41 7.08 20.91
CA ASN A 298 -40.23 5.63 20.80
C ASN A 298 -39.10 5.21 19.85
N ILE A 299 -38.77 3.91 19.93
CA ILE A 299 -37.97 3.14 18.97
C ILE A 299 -38.95 2.24 18.22
N GLN A 300 -39.07 2.39 16.91
CA GLN A 300 -40.03 1.64 16.09
C GLN A 300 -39.35 0.53 15.28
N THR A 301 -40.04 -0.58 15.05
CA THR A 301 -39.67 -1.55 14.02
C THR A 301 -39.91 -0.98 12.63
N ILE A 302 -39.26 -1.57 11.63
CA ILE A 302 -39.81 -1.59 10.27
C ILE A 302 -41.13 -2.37 10.32
N SER A 303 -42.15 -1.98 9.56
CA SER A 303 -43.41 -2.74 9.51
C SER A 303 -43.19 -4.11 8.85
N PHE A 304 -44.09 -5.07 9.10
CA PHE A 304 -43.98 -6.42 8.55
C PHE A 304 -45.36 -7.08 8.48
N TYR A 305 -45.48 -8.10 7.63
CA TYR A 305 -46.68 -8.93 7.54
C TYR A 305 -46.59 -10.12 8.50
N THR A 306 -47.68 -10.38 9.21
CA THR A 306 -47.84 -11.61 9.98
C THR A 306 -47.99 -12.83 9.06
N PHE A 307 -47.82 -14.04 9.62
CA PHE A 307 -48.09 -15.29 8.88
C PHE A 307 -49.48 -15.31 8.21
N GLN A 308 -50.47 -14.69 8.85
CA GLN A 308 -51.84 -14.62 8.34
C GLN A 308 -52.07 -13.46 7.36
N GLY A 309 -51.09 -12.59 7.13
CA GLY A 309 -51.18 -11.50 6.15
C GLY A 309 -51.53 -10.12 6.71
N TYR A 310 -51.77 -9.98 8.02
CA TYR A 310 -51.99 -8.67 8.62
C TYR A 310 -50.71 -7.85 8.68
N HIS A 311 -50.76 -6.58 8.26
CA HIS A 311 -49.65 -5.63 8.30
C HIS A 311 -49.53 -5.00 9.70
N ILE A 312 -48.38 -5.16 10.34
CA ILE A 312 -48.15 -4.72 11.72
C ILE A 312 -46.83 -3.94 11.83
N LYS A 313 -46.80 -2.97 12.73
CA LYS A 313 -45.57 -2.35 13.25
C LYS A 313 -45.53 -2.40 14.77
N VAL A 314 -44.34 -2.38 15.36
CA VAL A 314 -44.16 -2.45 16.81
C VAL A 314 -43.30 -1.29 17.29
N ASP A 315 -43.76 -0.60 18.32
CA ASP A 315 -43.04 0.49 18.97
C ASP A 315 -42.64 0.08 20.39
N LEU A 316 -41.37 0.33 20.73
CA LEU A 316 -40.83 0.22 22.07
C LEU A 316 -40.61 1.62 22.62
N TYR A 317 -41.18 1.90 23.79
CA TYR A 317 -41.04 3.16 24.49
C TYR A 317 -40.05 2.99 25.63
N PRO A 318 -38.85 3.61 25.56
CA PRO A 318 -37.86 3.51 26.62
C PRO A 318 -38.37 4.04 27.94
N ASN A 319 -39.14 5.13 27.94
CA ASN A 319 -39.62 5.78 29.16
C ASN A 319 -41.12 6.08 29.04
N TYR A 320 -41.97 5.09 29.29
CA TYR A 320 -43.42 5.29 29.23
C TYR A 320 -44.00 5.73 30.58
N ARG A 321 -44.62 6.92 30.62
CA ARG A 321 -45.24 7.54 31.81
C ARG A 321 -44.31 7.58 33.04
N SER A 322 -44.45 6.60 33.94
CA SER A 322 -43.75 6.52 35.23
C SER A 322 -42.23 6.32 35.14
N GLY A 323 -41.71 6.01 33.95
CA GLY A 323 -40.26 5.84 33.71
C GLY A 323 -39.64 4.64 34.43
N LYS A 324 -40.43 3.69 34.94
CA LYS A 324 -39.95 2.50 35.67
C LYS A 324 -39.88 1.22 34.82
N HIS A 325 -40.52 1.25 33.65
CA HIS A 325 -40.57 0.12 32.73
C HIS A 325 -40.45 0.60 31.29
N LEU A 326 -39.87 -0.24 30.44
CA LEU A 326 -40.10 -0.21 29.00
C LEU A 326 -41.57 -0.55 28.73
N ALA A 327 -42.19 0.11 27.75
CA ALA A 327 -43.48 -0.28 27.22
C ALA A 327 -43.35 -0.73 25.76
N ILE A 328 -44.19 -1.66 25.33
CA ILE A 328 -44.20 -2.14 23.95
C ILE A 328 -45.64 -2.19 23.44
N PHE A 329 -45.85 -1.72 22.22
CA PHE A 329 -47.16 -1.69 21.57
C PHE A 329 -47.03 -2.09 20.11
N ALA A 330 -47.95 -2.92 19.64
CA ALA A 330 -48.12 -3.22 18.23
C ALA A 330 -49.35 -2.50 17.68
N TYR A 331 -49.24 -2.08 16.42
CA TYR A 331 -50.25 -1.33 15.69
C TYR A 331 -50.53 -2.08 14.39
N THR A 332 -51.81 -2.22 14.05
CA THR A 332 -52.20 -2.63 12.71
C THR A 332 -52.03 -1.44 11.77
N VAL A 333 -51.41 -1.69 10.62
CA VAL A 333 -51.17 -0.71 9.55
C VAL A 333 -52.04 -1.13 8.37
N VAL A 334 -52.47 -0.16 7.55
CA VAL A 334 -53.16 -0.47 6.30
C VAL A 334 -52.24 -1.35 5.46
N GLY A 335 -52.73 -2.51 5.06
CA GLY A 335 -52.02 -3.51 4.27
C GLY A 335 -52.68 -3.72 2.90
N GLU A 336 -51.90 -4.19 1.93
CA GLU A 336 -52.39 -4.50 0.58
C GLU A 336 -53.46 -5.61 0.58
N PHE A 337 -53.41 -6.51 1.57
CA PHE A 337 -54.27 -7.69 1.66
C PHE A 337 -55.51 -7.47 2.54
N ASP A 338 -55.73 -6.25 3.06
CA ASP A 338 -56.75 -6.01 4.08
C ASP A 338 -58.19 -6.36 3.64
N GLU A 339 -58.49 -6.35 2.34
CA GLU A 339 -59.80 -6.75 1.79
C GLU A 339 -60.02 -8.27 1.79
N ASP A 340 -58.95 -9.05 1.66
CA ASP A 340 -59.00 -10.51 1.59
C ASP A 340 -58.93 -11.17 2.98
N LEU A 341 -58.58 -10.39 4.01
CA LEU A 341 -58.39 -10.87 5.37
C LEU A 341 -59.69 -10.89 6.17
N LYS A 342 -59.75 -11.83 7.13
CA LYS A 342 -60.88 -11.93 8.06
C LYS A 342 -60.78 -10.87 9.15
N TRP A 343 -61.73 -9.94 9.18
CA TRP A 343 -61.85 -8.96 10.26
C TRP A 343 -63.08 -9.22 11.14
N PRO A 344 -63.00 -8.97 12.46
CA PRO A 344 -61.80 -8.67 13.25
C PRO A 344 -60.83 -9.87 13.26
N MET A 345 -59.55 -9.65 13.56
CA MET A 345 -58.55 -10.72 13.64
C MET A 345 -59.06 -11.83 14.60
N ASP A 346 -59.29 -13.03 14.10
CA ASP A 346 -59.92 -14.13 14.86
C ASP A 346 -58.96 -15.32 15.00
N LYS A 347 -58.89 -15.90 16.21
CA LYS A 347 -58.02 -17.03 16.58
C LYS A 347 -56.53 -16.78 16.40
N THR A 348 -56.09 -15.53 16.51
CA THR A 348 -54.67 -15.13 16.38
C THR A 348 -54.07 -14.93 17.78
N THR A 349 -52.96 -15.60 18.08
CA THR A 349 -52.22 -15.37 19.34
C THR A 349 -50.95 -14.61 19.05
N LEU A 350 -50.83 -13.42 19.64
CA LEU A 350 -49.64 -12.58 19.56
C LEU A 350 -48.91 -12.61 20.90
N LYS A 351 -47.59 -12.77 20.84
CA LYS A 351 -46.71 -12.83 22.00
C LYS A 351 -45.57 -11.84 21.80
N PHE A 352 -45.26 -11.07 22.83
CA PHE A 352 -43.97 -10.40 22.91
C PHE A 352 -43.08 -11.20 23.84
N THR A 353 -41.99 -11.68 23.29
CA THR A 353 -40.98 -12.45 24.00
C THR A 353 -39.63 -11.76 23.93
N VAL A 354 -38.84 -11.85 25.00
CA VAL A 354 -37.52 -11.20 25.08
C VAL A 354 -36.46 -12.26 25.32
N LEU A 355 -35.33 -12.14 24.61
CA LEU A 355 -34.20 -13.04 24.78
C LEU A 355 -33.50 -12.77 26.12
N ILE A 356 -33.33 -13.81 26.93
CA ILE A 356 -32.57 -13.76 28.18
C ILE A 356 -31.09 -13.97 27.87
N LYS A 357 -30.24 -13.01 28.28
CA LYS A 357 -28.82 -12.92 27.95
C LYS A 357 -28.05 -14.23 28.19
N ASP A 358 -28.25 -14.85 29.36
CA ASP A 358 -27.39 -15.92 29.85
C ASP A 358 -27.94 -17.34 29.60
N ARG A 359 -29.17 -17.46 29.08
CA ARG A 359 -29.85 -18.77 28.96
C ARG A 359 -30.20 -19.15 27.52
N ARG A 360 -29.97 -18.24 26.55
CA ARG A 360 -30.47 -18.36 25.16
C ARG A 360 -31.95 -18.80 25.11
N SER A 361 -32.71 -18.45 26.14
CA SER A 361 -34.11 -18.79 26.30
C SER A 361 -34.96 -17.54 26.19
N TRP A 362 -36.24 -17.72 25.86
CA TRP A 362 -37.17 -16.62 25.61
C TRP A 362 -38.12 -16.47 26.79
N ALA A 363 -38.16 -15.29 27.41
CA ALA A 363 -39.19 -14.95 28.38
C ALA A 363 -40.43 -14.43 27.65
N THR A 364 -41.60 -15.04 27.87
CA THR A 364 -42.86 -14.46 27.39
C THR A 364 -43.32 -13.41 28.38
N VAL A 365 -43.34 -12.16 27.95
CA VAL A 365 -43.65 -11.01 28.81
C VAL A 365 -45.09 -10.54 28.60
N TYR A 366 -45.58 -10.62 27.36
CA TYR A 366 -46.95 -10.29 27.03
C TYR A 366 -47.52 -11.32 26.07
N ARG A 367 -48.79 -11.68 26.25
CA ARG A 367 -49.53 -12.57 25.38
C ARG A 367 -50.97 -12.09 25.30
N ILE A 368 -51.49 -11.97 24.08
CA ILE A 368 -52.90 -11.76 23.82
C ILE A 368 -53.38 -12.76 22.76
N THR A 369 -54.55 -13.33 22.98
CA THR A 369 -55.20 -14.25 22.04
C THR A 369 -56.51 -13.61 21.63
N THR A 370 -56.71 -13.41 20.34
CA THR A 370 -57.98 -12.91 19.83
C THR A 370 -59.02 -14.04 19.93
N ASP A 371 -60.05 -13.82 20.75
CA ASP A 371 -61.18 -14.72 20.91
C ASP A 371 -62.51 -13.96 20.73
N LYS A 372 -63.63 -14.68 20.87
CA LYS A 372 -64.99 -14.14 20.70
C LYS A 372 -65.36 -13.00 21.67
N ASN A 373 -64.58 -12.72 22.71
CA ASN A 373 -64.77 -11.59 23.62
C ASN A 373 -63.88 -10.38 23.27
N HIS A 374 -62.84 -10.57 22.44
CA HIS A 374 -61.87 -9.53 22.06
C HIS A 374 -62.22 -8.75 20.79
N TYR A 375 -63.37 -9.03 20.14
CA TYR A 375 -63.86 -8.24 18.99
C TYR A 375 -64.06 -6.75 19.32
N LYS A 376 -64.14 -6.36 20.60
CA LYS A 376 -64.25 -4.95 20.99
C LYS A 376 -62.91 -4.21 21.04
N ILE A 377 -61.78 -4.90 20.95
CA ILE A 377 -60.47 -4.26 20.90
C ILE A 377 -60.31 -3.65 19.52
N ALA A 378 -60.32 -2.31 19.46
CA ALA A 378 -60.17 -1.56 18.22
C ALA A 378 -58.90 -1.97 17.44
N ALA A 379 -57.83 -2.39 18.12
CA ALA A 379 -56.55 -2.80 17.52
C ALA A 379 -56.62 -4.08 16.68
N PHE A 380 -57.71 -4.84 16.76
CA PHE A 380 -57.94 -6.05 15.97
C PHE A 380 -59.01 -5.87 14.89
N GLN A 381 -59.53 -4.65 14.75
CA GLN A 381 -60.45 -4.27 13.69
C GLN A 381 -59.67 -3.88 12.43
N LYS A 382 -60.36 -3.93 11.28
CA LYS A 382 -59.80 -3.45 10.01
C LYS A 382 -59.37 -1.99 10.20
N PRO A 383 -58.11 -1.59 9.89
CA PRO A 383 -57.60 -0.28 10.25
C PRO A 383 -58.38 0.87 9.56
N PRO A 384 -58.89 1.87 10.31
CA PRO A 384 -59.09 3.22 9.80
C PRO A 384 -57.84 4.08 10.07
N HIS A 385 -57.78 5.32 9.52
CA HIS A 385 -56.66 6.27 9.65
C HIS A 385 -56.12 6.53 11.08
N ILE A 386 -56.84 6.16 12.14
CA ILE A 386 -56.41 6.26 13.54
C ILE A 386 -56.10 4.85 14.03
N ALA A 387 -54.85 4.59 14.42
CA ALA A 387 -54.32 3.25 14.71
C ALA A 387 -54.47 2.85 16.18
N PRO A 388 -55.53 2.13 16.58
CA PRO A 388 -55.59 1.48 17.88
C PRO A 388 -54.47 0.44 18.03
N CYS A 389 -53.90 0.33 19.23
CA CYS A 389 -52.77 -0.55 19.52
C CYS A 389 -53.09 -1.56 20.62
N PHE A 390 -52.30 -2.63 20.67
CA PHE A 390 -52.29 -3.59 21.77
C PHE A 390 -50.87 -3.79 22.28
N GLY A 391 -50.73 -4.07 23.57
CA GLY A 391 -49.41 -4.21 24.19
C GLY A 391 -49.45 -4.04 25.69
N THR A 392 -48.30 -3.71 26.26
CA THR A 392 -48.14 -3.54 27.71
C THR A 392 -47.26 -2.34 28.06
N THR A 393 -47.67 -1.63 29.11
CA THR A 393 -46.89 -0.54 29.72
C THR A 393 -45.80 -1.04 30.68
N GLN A 394 -45.82 -2.33 31.00
CA GLN A 394 -44.91 -2.97 31.95
C GLN A 394 -44.17 -4.13 31.28
N PHE A 395 -43.49 -3.85 30.17
CA PHE A 395 -42.77 -4.85 29.41
C PHE A 395 -41.52 -5.32 30.19
N ILE A 396 -40.51 -4.46 30.33
CA ILE A 396 -39.29 -4.80 31.08
C ILE A 396 -39.06 -3.73 32.13
N LYS A 397 -38.84 -4.13 33.38
CA LYS A 397 -38.40 -3.22 34.45
C LYS A 397 -37.00 -2.70 34.14
N HIS A 398 -36.77 -1.39 34.23
CA HIS A 398 -35.43 -0.83 33.98
C HIS A 398 -34.34 -1.48 34.84
N ARG A 399 -34.63 -1.76 36.12
CA ARG A 399 -33.69 -2.42 37.03
C ARG A 399 -33.29 -3.84 36.62
N SER A 400 -34.08 -4.50 35.78
CA SER A 400 -33.83 -5.87 35.29
C SER A 400 -33.36 -5.87 33.83
N LEU A 401 -33.19 -4.69 33.21
CA LEU A 401 -32.86 -4.58 31.79
C LEU A 401 -31.50 -5.22 31.45
N SER A 402 -30.55 -5.19 32.38
CA SER A 402 -29.24 -5.84 32.24
C SER A 402 -29.31 -7.35 32.01
N GLU A 403 -30.39 -8.01 32.45
CA GLU A 403 -30.62 -9.45 32.24
C GLU A 403 -31.02 -9.77 30.79
N PHE A 404 -31.44 -8.77 30.02
CA PHE A 404 -31.95 -8.91 28.64
C PHE A 404 -31.02 -8.26 27.58
N LEU A 405 -30.06 -7.44 27.99
CA LEU A 405 -29.10 -6.79 27.08
C LEU A 405 -27.85 -7.65 26.86
N TYR A 406 -27.65 -8.09 25.62
CA TYR A 406 -26.43 -8.80 25.18
C TYR A 406 -25.64 -7.91 24.22
N ASN A 407 -24.41 -7.53 24.58
CA ASN A 407 -23.56 -6.59 23.82
C ASN A 407 -24.32 -5.31 23.41
N ASP A 408 -24.95 -4.66 24.40
CA ASP A 408 -25.82 -3.49 24.21
C ASP A 408 -26.92 -3.69 23.15
N SER A 409 -27.38 -4.93 22.97
CA SER A 409 -28.47 -5.25 22.05
C SER A 409 -29.65 -5.86 22.80
N LEU A 410 -30.86 -5.34 22.54
CA LEU A 410 -32.12 -5.91 23.02
C LEU A 410 -32.77 -6.70 21.88
N THR A 411 -33.11 -7.97 22.12
CA THR A 411 -33.75 -8.82 21.10
C THR A 411 -35.15 -9.25 21.55
N ILE A 412 -36.14 -8.90 20.73
CA ILE A 412 -37.56 -9.14 20.94
C ILE A 412 -38.07 -10.05 19.81
N LYS A 413 -39.01 -10.94 20.12
CA LYS A 413 -39.66 -11.85 19.17
C LYS A 413 -41.14 -11.95 19.40
#